data_AF-A0A345HDM7-F1
#
_entry.id   AF-A0A345HDM7-F1
#
_cell.length_a   1.000
_cell.length_b   1.000
_cell.length_c   1.000
_cell.angle_alpha   90.00
_cell.angle_beta   90.00
_cell.angle_gamma   90.00
#
_symmetry.space_group_name_H-M   'P 1'
#
loop_
_entity.id
_entity.type
_entity.pdbx_description
1 polymer ?
#
loop_
_entity_poly.entity_id
_entity_poly.type
_entity_poly.pdbx_seq_one_letter_code
_entity_poly.pdbx_strand_id
1 'polypeptide(L)'
;MAAYSQIEAKTKDGREVILNKNGTWIYTDSLCNFFTHTKTYTNGKSVIYANNTIKVKGEEGKTGLEIMLLKTSQSIVMNITILDKDIWCVNKETRANITFTDGRKIELQNMGEDNCRGNFSCFLGNIMGNKKELEKLSKKLIKSISISYTINNSETSVTNTVETFFNTGEAYRVKTITECLSDK
;
A
#
# COMPACT_ATOMS: atom_id res chain seq x y z
N MET A 1 23.59 -5.12 -18.48
CA MET A 1 22.45 -4.92 -19.42
C MET A 1 21.17 -5.04 -18.62
N ALA A 2 20.41 -3.95 -18.48
CA ALA A 2 19.10 -3.99 -17.83
C ALA A 2 18.09 -4.59 -18.82
N ALA A 3 17.53 -5.75 -18.50
CA ALA A 3 16.38 -6.25 -19.21
C ALA A 3 15.19 -5.34 -18.87
N TYR A 4 14.82 -4.45 -19.78
CA TYR A 4 13.55 -3.74 -19.71
C TYR A 4 12.45 -4.78 -19.95
N SER A 5 11.98 -5.40 -18.87
CA SER A 5 10.76 -6.20 -18.91
C SER A 5 9.61 -5.25 -19.19
N GLN A 6 9.11 -5.22 -20.43
CA GLN A 6 7.84 -4.57 -20.73
C GLN A 6 6.78 -5.14 -19.80
N ILE A 7 6.14 -4.29 -19.00
CA ILE A 7 5.05 -4.70 -18.10
C ILE A 7 3.68 -4.37 -18.68
N GLU A 8 3.65 -3.59 -19.76
CA GLU A 8 2.45 -3.14 -20.47
C GLU A 8 2.59 -3.46 -21.96
N ALA A 9 1.49 -3.85 -22.60
CA ALA A 9 1.42 -4.08 -24.03
C ALA A 9 0.00 -3.82 -24.58
N LYS A 10 -0.14 -3.78 -25.91
CA LYS A 10 -1.43 -3.79 -26.59
C LYS A 10 -1.60 -5.08 -27.37
N THR A 11 -2.76 -5.71 -27.26
CA THR A 11 -3.16 -6.85 -28.06
C THR A 11 -3.46 -6.43 -29.50
N LYS A 12 -3.56 -7.40 -30.43
CA LYS A 12 -3.83 -7.12 -31.85
C LYS A 12 -5.16 -6.39 -32.09
N ASP A 13 -6.12 -6.58 -31.21
CA ASP A 13 -7.43 -5.91 -31.21
C ASP A 13 -7.41 -4.56 -30.45
N GLY A 14 -6.23 -4.06 -30.06
CA GLY A 14 -6.03 -2.73 -29.49
C GLY A 14 -6.26 -2.62 -27.98
N ARG A 15 -6.57 -3.72 -27.29
CA ARG A 15 -6.78 -3.73 -25.83
C ARG A 15 -5.45 -3.71 -25.09
N GLU A 16 -5.42 -3.02 -23.97
CA GLU A 16 -4.23 -2.92 -23.13
C GLU A 16 -4.15 -4.12 -22.18
N VAL A 17 -2.94 -4.64 -22.02
CA VAL A 17 -2.65 -5.80 -21.17
C VAL A 17 -1.39 -5.58 -20.33
N ILE A 18 -1.33 -6.27 -19.19
CA ILE A 18 -0.23 -6.14 -18.22
C ILE A 18 0.34 -7.50 -17.84
N LEU A 19 1.67 -7.58 -17.79
CA LEU A 19 2.39 -8.81 -17.47
C LEU A 19 2.44 -9.04 -15.95
N ASN A 20 1.86 -10.15 -15.51
CA ASN A 20 1.95 -10.62 -14.13
C ASN A 20 3.30 -11.26 -13.82
N LYS A 21 3.58 -11.39 -12.51
CA LYS A 21 4.74 -12.11 -11.99
C LYS A 21 4.76 -13.61 -12.36
N ASN A 22 3.59 -14.22 -12.60
CA ASN A 22 3.48 -15.61 -13.06
C ASN A 22 3.63 -15.75 -14.59
N GLY A 23 3.97 -14.68 -15.30
CA GLY A 23 4.17 -14.68 -16.75
C GLY A 23 2.90 -14.57 -17.58
N THR A 24 1.72 -14.36 -16.99
CA THR A 24 0.46 -14.20 -17.73
C THR A 24 0.12 -12.73 -17.98
N TRP A 25 -0.62 -12.45 -19.05
CA TRP A 25 -1.14 -11.11 -19.36
C TRP A 25 -2.57 -10.95 -18.82
N ILE A 26 -2.88 -9.80 -18.20
CA ILE A 26 -4.24 -9.42 -17.78
C ILE A 26 -4.69 -8.19 -18.58
N TYR A 27 -5.94 -8.19 -19.06
CA TYR A 27 -6.53 -7.01 -19.66
C TYR A 27 -6.79 -5.89 -18.65
N THR A 28 -6.47 -4.66 -19.04
CA THR A 28 -6.60 -3.49 -18.15
C THR A 28 -8.04 -3.27 -17.65
N ASP A 29 -9.03 -3.58 -18.48
CA ASP A 29 -10.47 -3.51 -18.16
C ASP A 29 -10.93 -4.48 -17.05
N SER A 30 -10.15 -5.53 -16.79
CA SER A 30 -10.44 -6.56 -15.78
C SER A 30 -9.59 -6.45 -14.51
N LEU A 31 -8.67 -5.49 -14.45
CA LEU A 31 -7.69 -5.35 -13.36
C LEU A 31 -8.35 -5.24 -11.99
N CYS A 32 -9.45 -4.50 -11.88
CA CYS A 32 -10.09 -4.31 -10.58
C CYS A 32 -10.71 -5.59 -10.03
N ASN A 33 -11.21 -6.48 -10.89
CA ASN A 33 -11.71 -7.78 -10.44
C ASN A 33 -10.56 -8.74 -10.10
N PHE A 34 -9.41 -8.59 -10.77
CA PHE A 34 -8.20 -9.36 -10.45
C PHE A 34 -7.55 -8.93 -9.13
N PHE A 35 -7.59 -7.64 -8.80
CA PHE A 35 -6.91 -7.10 -7.63
C PHE A 35 -7.80 -6.89 -6.40
N THR A 36 -9.13 -6.88 -6.56
CA THR A 36 -10.07 -6.65 -5.46
C THR A 36 -11.15 -7.72 -5.38
N HIS A 37 -11.66 -7.96 -4.18
CA HIS A 37 -12.78 -8.84 -3.90
C HIS A 37 -13.82 -8.12 -3.06
N THR A 38 -15.08 -8.34 -3.39
CA THR A 38 -16.22 -7.82 -2.64
C THR A 38 -16.78 -8.92 -1.76
N LYS A 39 -16.79 -8.69 -0.45
CA LYS A 39 -17.49 -9.54 0.51
C LYS A 39 -18.75 -8.84 0.99
N THR A 40 -19.89 -9.47 0.77
CA THR A 40 -21.17 -9.04 1.30
C THR A 40 -21.48 -9.85 2.56
N TYR A 41 -21.71 -9.15 3.66
CA TYR A 41 -22.10 -9.72 4.94
C TYR A 41 -23.59 -10.01 4.97
N THR A 42 -24.02 -10.89 5.89
CA THR A 42 -25.42 -11.29 6.07
C THR A 42 -26.37 -10.13 6.37
N ASN A 43 -25.85 -9.01 6.88
CA ASN A 43 -26.60 -7.78 7.13
C ASN A 43 -26.67 -6.83 5.91
N GLY A 44 -26.28 -7.29 4.71
CA GLY A 44 -26.29 -6.51 3.47
C GLY A 44 -25.12 -5.53 3.32
N LYS A 45 -24.29 -5.34 4.34
CA LYS A 45 -23.08 -4.50 4.21
C LYS A 45 -22.07 -5.18 3.30
N SER A 46 -21.47 -4.42 2.40
CA SER A 46 -20.39 -4.92 1.54
C SER A 46 -19.08 -4.21 1.84
N VAL A 47 -17.98 -4.96 1.85
CA VAL A 47 -16.62 -4.45 2.00
C VAL A 47 -15.82 -4.95 0.81
N ILE A 48 -15.05 -4.06 0.20
CA ILE A 48 -14.17 -4.39 -0.92
C ILE A 48 -12.74 -4.39 -0.37
N TYR A 49 -12.01 -5.49 -0.53
CA TYR A 49 -10.63 -5.60 -0.09
C TYR A 49 -9.70 -5.96 -1.24
N ALA A 50 -8.42 -5.62 -1.11
CA ALA A 50 -7.38 -6.14 -1.97
C ALA A 50 -7.33 -7.68 -1.87
N ASN A 51 -7.21 -8.37 -3.01
CA ASN A 51 -7.16 -9.84 -3.07
C ASN A 51 -5.96 -10.41 -2.30
N ASN A 52 -4.87 -9.67 -2.23
CA ASN A 52 -3.66 -10.05 -1.53
C ASN A 52 -3.02 -8.82 -0.89
N THR A 53 -2.38 -9.03 0.25
CA THR A 53 -1.45 -8.04 0.79
C THR A 53 -0.25 -7.86 -0.15
N ILE A 54 0.38 -6.70 -0.08
CA ILE A 54 1.56 -6.35 -0.85
C ILE A 54 2.73 -6.39 0.14
N LYS A 55 3.58 -7.41 0.01
CA LYS A 55 4.80 -7.54 0.82
C LYS A 55 5.95 -6.89 0.09
N VAL A 56 6.54 -5.87 0.71
CA VAL A 56 7.73 -5.17 0.24
C VAL A 56 8.88 -5.62 1.11
N LYS A 57 9.88 -6.26 0.51
CA LYS A 57 11.05 -6.72 1.25
C LYS A 57 11.92 -5.52 1.60
N GLY A 58 12.44 -5.51 2.82
CA GLY A 58 13.57 -4.66 3.16
C GLY A 58 14.82 -5.10 2.38
N GLU A 59 15.84 -4.25 2.37
CA GLU A 59 17.18 -4.67 1.96
C GLU A 59 17.70 -5.80 2.87
N GLU A 60 18.77 -6.50 2.48
CA GLU A 60 19.33 -7.56 3.31
C GLU A 60 19.60 -7.08 4.74
N GLY A 61 19.04 -7.79 5.73
CA GLY A 61 19.13 -7.42 7.14
C GLY A 61 18.20 -6.30 7.59
N LYS A 62 17.41 -5.69 6.70
CA LYS A 62 16.40 -4.68 7.04
C LYS A 62 14.99 -5.27 7.06
N THR A 63 14.21 -4.70 7.97
CA THR A 63 12.78 -4.87 8.12
C THR A 63 11.99 -4.57 6.83
N GLY A 64 11.01 -5.40 6.50
CA GLY A 64 10.09 -5.19 5.37
C GLY A 64 8.77 -4.52 5.77
N LEU A 65 7.86 -4.35 4.81
CA LEU A 65 6.49 -3.90 5.03
C LEU A 65 5.48 -4.88 4.42
N GLU A 66 4.32 -5.01 5.04
CA GLU A 66 3.12 -5.60 4.47
C GLU A 66 2.03 -4.53 4.37
N ILE A 67 1.46 -4.36 3.18
CA ILE A 67 0.46 -3.33 2.91
C ILE A 67 -0.86 -4.00 2.55
N MET A 68 -1.92 -3.59 3.24
CA MET A 68 -3.28 -4.00 2.97
C MET A 68 -4.14 -2.77 2.67
N LEU A 69 -4.93 -2.84 1.60
CA LEU A 69 -5.86 -1.81 1.19
C LEU A 69 -7.28 -2.38 1.19
N LEU A 70 -8.22 -1.65 1.78
CA LEU A 70 -9.65 -2.00 1.74
C LEU A 70 -10.50 -0.74 1.65
N LYS A 71 -11.68 -0.86 1.05
CA LYS A 71 -12.69 0.19 0.95
C LYS A 71 -13.80 -0.10 1.95
N THR A 72 -14.11 0.92 2.75
CA THR A 72 -15.31 1.01 3.60
C THR A 72 -16.37 1.85 2.88
N SER A 73 -17.54 2.02 3.48
CA SER A 73 -18.58 2.88 2.90
C SER A 73 -18.16 4.34 2.70
N GLN A 74 -17.11 4.81 3.39
CA GLN A 74 -16.76 6.23 3.47
C GLN A 74 -15.29 6.55 3.14
N SER A 75 -14.42 5.54 3.12
CA SER A 75 -12.97 5.74 2.99
C SER A 75 -12.27 4.49 2.50
N ILE A 76 -11.04 4.64 2.02
CA ILE A 76 -10.10 3.56 1.79
C ILE A 76 -9.16 3.49 2.99
N VAL A 77 -9.06 2.35 3.64
CA VAL A 77 -8.10 2.13 4.72
C VAL A 77 -6.83 1.54 4.14
N MET A 78 -5.71 2.21 4.40
CA MET A 78 -4.37 1.70 4.16
C MET A 78 -3.79 1.26 5.49
N ASN A 79 -3.59 -0.05 5.63
CA ASN A 79 -2.86 -0.63 6.75
C ASN A 79 -1.45 -0.99 6.27
N ILE A 80 -0.45 -0.56 7.03
CA ILE A 80 0.95 -0.88 6.79
C ILE A 80 1.47 -1.54 8.06
N THR A 81 1.79 -2.82 7.95
CA THR A 81 2.40 -3.61 9.01
C THR A 81 3.90 -3.66 8.75
N ILE A 82 4.68 -3.19 9.72
CA ILE A 82 6.13 -3.39 9.68
C ILE A 82 6.40 -4.90 9.89
N LEU A 83 7.36 -5.51 9.19
CA LEU A 83 7.64 -6.97 9.23
C LEU A 83 9.03 -7.31 9.78
N ASP A 84 9.11 -7.71 11.05
CA ASP A 84 10.34 -8.12 11.76
C ASP A 84 9.97 -8.89 13.03
N LYS A 85 10.99 -9.38 13.71
CA LYS A 85 10.94 -10.16 14.94
C LYS A 85 10.94 -9.27 16.19
N ASP A 86 11.43 -8.05 16.10
CA ASP A 86 11.48 -7.11 17.24
C ASP A 86 10.13 -6.42 17.46
N ILE A 87 9.84 -6.09 18.72
CA ILE A 87 8.59 -5.44 19.14
C ILE A 87 8.68 -3.95 18.83
N TRP A 88 7.79 -3.46 17.96
CA TRP A 88 7.72 -2.03 17.64
C TRP A 88 6.38 -1.43 17.98
N CYS A 89 6.44 -0.34 18.72
CA CYS A 89 5.30 0.46 19.06
C CYS A 89 5.14 1.58 18.04
N VAL A 90 3.99 1.58 17.39
CA VAL A 90 3.47 2.71 16.63
C VAL A 90 2.35 3.34 17.43
N ASN A 91 2.23 4.66 17.37
CA ASN A 91 1.25 5.46 18.10
C ASN A 91 0.57 6.47 17.17
N LYS A 92 -0.35 7.27 17.68
CA LYS A 92 -1.04 8.32 16.89
C LYS A 92 -0.14 9.42 16.32
N GLU A 93 1.06 9.57 16.86
CA GLU A 93 2.06 10.53 16.39
C GLU A 93 2.91 9.97 15.24
N THR A 94 2.91 8.65 15.08
CA THR A 94 3.65 7.96 14.02
C THR A 94 3.23 8.44 12.64
N ARG A 95 4.22 8.75 11.81
CA ARG A 95 4.03 9.22 10.43
C ARG A 95 4.60 8.20 9.45
N ALA A 96 3.90 8.01 8.34
CA ALA A 96 4.39 7.31 7.17
C ALA A 96 4.69 8.33 6.06
N ASN A 97 5.94 8.40 5.60
CA ASN A 97 6.34 9.24 4.50
C ASN A 97 6.43 8.41 3.22
N ILE A 98 5.67 8.80 2.20
CA ILE A 98 5.67 8.13 0.90
C ILE A 98 6.35 9.03 -0.11
N THR A 99 7.42 8.53 -0.72
CA THR A 99 8.12 9.19 -1.83
C THR A 99 7.70 8.52 -3.13
N PHE A 100 7.23 9.31 -4.10
CA PHE A 100 6.86 8.83 -5.43
C PHE A 100 8.08 8.78 -6.36
N THR A 101 7.95 8.06 -7.48
CA THR A 101 9.01 7.97 -8.50
C THR A 101 9.35 9.32 -9.15
N ASP A 102 8.44 10.28 -9.11
CA ASP A 102 8.66 11.67 -9.56
C ASP A 102 9.33 12.57 -8.51
N GLY A 103 9.75 12.00 -7.37
CA GLY A 103 10.43 12.70 -6.27
C GLY A 103 9.51 13.48 -5.34
N ARG A 104 8.21 13.61 -5.64
CA ARG A 104 7.25 14.25 -4.73
C ARG A 104 6.97 13.36 -3.54
N LYS A 105 6.53 13.97 -2.44
CA LYS A 105 6.26 13.29 -1.18
C LYS A 105 4.84 13.56 -0.67
N ILE A 106 4.32 12.61 0.09
CA ILE A 106 3.19 12.82 1.01
C ILE A 106 3.55 12.24 2.37
N GLU A 107 2.93 12.82 3.40
CA GLU A 107 2.98 12.28 4.75
C GLU A 107 1.57 11.80 5.11
N LEU A 108 1.48 10.59 5.68
CA LEU A 108 0.26 10.04 6.25
C LEU A 108 0.41 9.96 7.76
N GLN A 109 -0.65 10.33 8.48
CA GLN A 109 -0.72 10.18 9.93
C GLN A 109 -1.34 8.85 10.31
N ASN A 110 -0.80 8.20 11.34
CA ASN A 110 -1.44 7.04 11.94
C ASN A 110 -2.74 7.46 12.63
N MET A 111 -3.83 6.79 12.26
CA MET A 111 -5.17 6.94 12.82
C MET A 111 -5.59 5.69 13.61
N GLY A 112 -4.72 4.66 13.64
CA GLY A 112 -4.89 3.49 14.48
C GLY A 112 -4.59 3.77 15.95
N GLU A 113 -5.00 2.84 16.80
CA GLU A 113 -4.63 2.83 18.21
C GLU A 113 -3.16 2.45 18.39
N ASP A 114 -2.59 2.90 19.50
CA ASP A 114 -1.22 2.57 19.89
C ASP A 114 -1.07 1.06 20.00
N ASN A 115 -0.11 0.50 19.26
CA ASN A 115 0.11 -0.94 19.26
C ASN A 115 1.58 -1.27 19.09
N CYS A 116 2.04 -2.26 19.87
CA CYS A 116 3.40 -2.78 19.79
C CYS A 116 3.50 -3.97 18.82
N ARG A 117 2.80 -3.84 17.69
CA ARG A 117 2.78 -4.81 16.58
C ARG A 117 3.13 -4.16 15.23
N GLY A 118 3.61 -2.92 15.25
CA GLY A 118 3.98 -2.18 14.05
C GLY A 118 2.85 -1.92 13.06
N ASN A 119 1.57 -1.90 13.50
CA ASN A 119 0.44 -1.67 12.61
C ASN A 119 0.10 -0.18 12.50
N PHE A 120 0.52 0.42 11.40
CA PHE A 120 0.09 1.76 10.99
C PHE A 120 -1.22 1.65 10.22
N SER A 121 -2.20 2.51 10.54
CA SER A 121 -3.49 2.55 9.85
C SER A 121 -3.83 3.98 9.47
N CYS A 122 -4.20 4.22 8.21
CA CYS A 122 -4.63 5.53 7.75
C CYS A 122 -5.91 5.40 6.92
N PHE A 123 -6.92 6.21 7.25
CA PHE A 123 -8.17 6.29 6.51
C PHE A 123 -8.06 7.39 5.47
N LEU A 124 -8.11 7.02 4.20
CA LEU A 124 -7.98 7.89 3.03
C LEU A 124 -9.35 8.22 2.45
N GLY A 125 -9.68 9.50 2.31
CA GLY A 125 -10.94 9.93 1.70
C GLY A 125 -11.32 11.36 2.02
N ASN A 126 -12.45 11.80 1.46
CA ASN A 126 -12.92 13.18 1.62
C ASN A 126 -13.27 13.51 3.08
N ILE A 127 -13.94 12.58 3.77
CA ILE A 127 -14.36 12.75 5.18
C ILE A 127 -13.15 12.87 6.11
N MET A 128 -12.02 12.24 5.74
CA MET A 128 -10.79 12.22 6.54
C MET A 128 -9.85 13.40 6.21
N GLY A 129 -10.24 14.29 5.28
CA GLY A 129 -9.45 15.47 4.92
C GLY A 129 -8.22 15.21 4.06
N ASN A 130 -7.93 13.96 3.68
CA ASN A 130 -6.73 13.54 2.96
C ASN A 130 -7.04 12.98 1.56
N LYS A 131 -8.07 13.54 0.91
CA LYS A 131 -8.46 13.18 -0.47
C LYS A 131 -7.32 13.42 -1.48
N LYS A 132 -6.50 14.46 -1.27
CA LYS A 132 -5.38 14.78 -2.16
C LYS A 132 -4.29 13.70 -2.12
N GLU A 133 -4.07 13.11 -0.95
CA GLU A 133 -3.14 12.00 -0.74
C GLU A 133 -3.66 10.75 -1.44
N LEU A 134 -4.96 10.47 -1.31
CA LEU A 134 -5.62 9.38 -2.02
C LEU A 134 -5.47 9.52 -3.55
N GLU A 135 -5.72 10.71 -4.10
CA GLU A 135 -5.59 10.99 -5.53
C GLU A 135 -4.15 10.83 -6.04
N LYS A 136 -3.15 11.14 -5.20
CA LYS A 136 -1.74 10.90 -5.55
C LYS A 136 -1.43 9.40 -5.55
N LEU A 137 -1.93 8.66 -4.55
CA LEU A 137 -1.71 7.21 -4.45
C LEU A 137 -2.36 6.43 -5.59
N SER A 138 -3.52 6.85 -6.09
CA SER A 138 -4.16 6.22 -7.26
C SER A 138 -3.48 6.55 -8.60
N LYS A 139 -2.72 7.64 -8.68
CA LYS A 139 -2.13 8.13 -9.94
C LYS A 139 -0.64 7.89 -10.08
N LYS A 140 0.09 7.72 -8.98
CA LYS A 140 1.56 7.74 -8.98
C LYS A 140 2.15 6.45 -8.45
N LEU A 141 3.27 6.05 -9.04
CA LEU A 141 4.07 4.93 -8.54
C LEU A 141 4.88 5.37 -7.33
N ILE A 142 4.84 4.54 -6.29
CA ILE A 142 5.63 4.72 -5.07
C ILE A 142 7.07 4.28 -5.35
N LYS A 143 8.03 5.08 -4.89
CA LYS A 143 9.45 4.74 -4.86
C LYS A 143 9.84 4.16 -3.51
N SER A 144 9.47 4.82 -2.42
CA SER A 144 9.73 4.34 -1.06
C SER A 144 8.65 4.74 -0.07
N ILE A 145 8.54 3.95 1.00
CA ILE A 145 7.79 4.30 2.20
C ILE A 145 8.75 4.24 3.38
N SER A 146 8.74 5.27 4.22
CA SER A 146 9.38 5.24 5.53
C SER A 146 8.39 5.46 6.66
N ILE A 147 8.54 4.72 7.76
CA ILE A 147 7.67 4.78 8.94
C ILE A 147 8.54 4.85 10.19
N SER A 148 8.29 5.84 11.04
CA SER A 148 8.91 5.94 12.36
C SER A 148 8.29 4.94 13.33
N TYR A 149 9.08 4.31 14.18
CA TYR A 149 8.56 3.43 15.23
C TYR A 149 9.43 3.52 16.48
N THR A 150 8.87 3.17 17.63
CA THR A 150 9.60 3.17 18.89
C THR A 150 9.85 1.74 19.35
N ILE A 151 11.09 1.46 19.75
CA ILE A 151 11.42 0.24 20.50
C ILE A 151 11.42 0.64 21.97
N ASN A 152 10.52 0.05 22.75
CA ASN A 152 10.50 0.22 24.20
C ASN A 152 11.27 -0.93 24.83
N ASN A 153 12.50 -0.65 25.24
CA ASN A 153 13.24 -1.52 26.15
C ASN A 153 13.03 -1.02 27.59
N SER A 154 13.26 -1.87 28.59
CA SER A 154 12.96 -1.62 30.01
C SER A 154 13.55 -0.33 30.60
N GLU A 155 14.50 0.31 29.91
CA GLU A 155 15.23 1.48 30.40
C GLU A 155 15.24 2.67 29.42
N THR A 156 14.89 2.50 28.14
CA THR A 156 14.92 3.57 27.13
C THR A 156 13.88 3.36 26.02
N SER A 157 13.38 4.48 25.48
CA SER A 157 12.61 4.52 24.24
C SER A 157 13.48 5.10 23.12
N VAL A 158 13.73 4.31 22.08
CA VAL A 158 14.49 4.76 20.90
C VAL A 158 13.55 4.82 19.71
N THR A 159 13.44 6.00 19.10
CA THR A 159 12.73 6.17 17.83
C THR A 159 13.65 5.74 16.68
N ASN A 160 13.18 4.77 15.91
CA ASN A 160 13.83 4.24 14.72
C ASN A 160 12.95 4.53 13.50
N THR A 161 13.47 4.25 12.31
CA THR A 161 12.72 4.38 11.06
C THR A 161 13.00 3.18 10.18
N VAL A 162 11.94 2.55 9.70
CA VAL A 162 12.02 1.60 8.60
C VAL A 162 11.87 2.38 7.31
N GLU A 163 12.72 2.12 6.32
CA GLU A 163 12.54 2.59 4.95
C GLU A 163 12.61 1.41 4.00
N THR A 164 11.61 1.30 3.11
CA THR A 164 11.55 0.25 2.10
C THR A 164 11.41 0.85 0.71
N PHE A 165 12.08 0.25 -0.26
CA PHE A 165 12.04 0.64 -1.66
C PHE A 165 11.21 -0.34 -2.46
N PHE A 166 10.33 0.20 -3.30
CA PHE A 166 9.39 -0.60 -4.08
C PHE A 166 10.02 -0.93 -5.42
N ASN A 167 9.92 -2.20 -5.82
CA ASN A 167 10.11 -2.51 -7.24
C ASN A 167 8.88 -2.08 -8.05
N THR A 168 9.03 -2.03 -9.38
CA THR A 168 7.97 -1.60 -10.28
C THR A 168 6.67 -2.37 -10.08
N GLY A 169 6.75 -3.69 -9.84
CA GLY A 169 5.57 -4.53 -9.65
C GLY A 169 4.82 -4.24 -8.35
N GLU A 170 5.53 -4.01 -7.24
CA GLU A 170 4.94 -3.62 -5.95
C GLU A 170 4.29 -2.24 -6.04
N ALA A 171 5.01 -1.26 -6.61
CA ALA A 171 4.52 0.11 -6.80
C ALA A 171 3.27 0.14 -7.68
N TYR A 172 3.29 -0.63 -8.76
CA TYR A 172 2.16 -0.78 -9.67
C TYR A 172 0.94 -1.37 -8.95
N ARG A 173 1.13 -2.44 -8.17
CA ARG A 173 0.03 -3.07 -7.41
C ARG A 173 -0.62 -2.10 -6.43
N VAL A 174 0.16 -1.33 -5.67
CA VAL A 174 -0.40 -0.32 -4.75
C VAL A 174 -1.26 0.68 -5.52
N LYS A 175 -0.70 1.30 -6.57
CA LYS A 175 -1.42 2.27 -7.41
C LYS A 175 -2.73 1.70 -7.92
N THR A 176 -2.67 0.56 -8.60
CA THR A 176 -3.83 -0.06 -9.25
C THR A 176 -4.90 -0.49 -8.25
N ILE A 177 -4.52 -1.04 -7.11
CA ILE A 177 -5.49 -1.38 -6.06
C ILE A 177 -6.15 -0.10 -5.53
N THR A 178 -5.38 0.96 -5.24
CA THR A 178 -5.93 2.23 -4.76
C THR A 178 -6.88 2.87 -5.78
N GLU A 179 -6.54 2.84 -7.07
CA GLU A 179 -7.38 3.28 -8.18
C GLU A 179 -8.70 2.49 -8.21
N CYS A 180 -8.63 1.17 -8.23
CA CYS A 180 -9.80 0.29 -8.24
C CYS A 180 -10.72 0.45 -7.03
N LEU A 181 -10.17 0.73 -5.84
CA LEU A 181 -10.97 0.99 -4.65
C LEU A 181 -11.57 2.40 -4.65
N SER A 182 -11.00 3.34 -5.40
CA SER A 182 -11.46 4.73 -5.49
C SER A 182 -12.63 4.89 -6.46
N ASP A 183 -12.65 4.10 -7.54
CA ASP A 183 -13.66 4.18 -8.61
C ASP A 183 -14.95 3.39 -8.33
N LYS A 184 -14.91 2.44 -7.38
CA LYS A 184 -16.09 1.67 -6.91
C LYS A 184 -16.87 2.41 -5.82
#